data_AF-A0A931M6R4-F1
#
_entry.id   AF-A0A931M6R4-F1
#
_cell.length_a   1.000
_cell.length_b   1.000
_cell.length_c   1.000
_cell.angle_alpha   90.00
_cell.angle_beta   90.00
_cell.angle_gamma   90.00
#
_symmetry.space_group_name_H-M   'P 1'
#
loop_
_entity.id
_entity.type
_entity.pdbx_description
1 polymer ?
#
loop_
_entity_poly.entity_id
_entity_poly.type
_entity_poly.pdbx_seq_one_letter_code
_entity_poly.pdbx_strand_id
1 'polypeptide(L)'
;MKDALQQSLLSLEVPEDMLEIIAEEVKQTMPDKDPQSLYVNYPSLYEPNPYLADAIKIEFSVRLLAEPSEIIQIHSLLNEYFPNPAYAETPFAVRTVVPRKTFIEKVLLLHEKFANPVLSKLQGDRMSRHLYDLVTMMQTAVMKEALNDKELFKSLLQHRAGYIRVINYEGMTVESLAFIPAPDLIELYRQDYEFMQANMIYRESPDFDNLLKELKWLNGKFRVANEHLSLEQLAEEGLQRLQGKWEHQPDDTLLQTVIVKVANPYLASGPSNKAVNYIVRFTKINGKLIFEDIVIQNEVQ
;
A
#
# COMPACT_ATOMS: atom_id res chain seq x y z
N MET A 1 17.34 -18.69 -18.11
CA MET A 1 17.51 -17.94 -16.83
C MET A 1 17.92 -18.86 -15.70
N LYS A 2 17.23 -19.98 -15.45
CA LYS A 2 17.65 -21.00 -14.46
C LYS A 2 19.14 -21.35 -14.56
N ASP A 3 19.60 -21.76 -15.74
CA ASP A 3 21.00 -22.16 -15.93
C ASP A 3 21.99 -21.03 -15.64
N ALA A 4 21.66 -19.80 -16.05
CA ALA A 4 22.49 -18.63 -15.76
C ALA A 4 22.59 -18.37 -14.25
N LEU A 5 21.46 -18.48 -13.51
CA LEU A 5 21.46 -18.35 -12.06
C LEU A 5 22.29 -19.45 -11.40
N GLN A 6 22.15 -20.70 -11.84
CA GLN A 6 22.93 -21.82 -11.33
C GLN A 6 24.44 -21.59 -11.56
N GLN A 7 24.84 -21.17 -12.76
CA GLN A 7 26.24 -20.84 -13.06
C GLN A 7 26.76 -19.69 -12.21
N SER A 8 25.94 -18.64 -11.97
CA SER A 8 26.33 -17.54 -11.08
C SER A 8 26.52 -18.01 -9.64
N LEU A 9 25.64 -18.86 -9.10
CA LEU A 9 25.80 -19.40 -7.74
C LEU A 9 27.05 -20.28 -7.60
N LEU A 10 27.34 -21.12 -8.60
CA LEU A 10 28.58 -21.91 -8.63
C LEU A 10 29.83 -21.01 -8.65
N SER A 11 29.79 -19.90 -9.39
CA SER A 11 30.89 -18.92 -9.41
C SER A 11 31.09 -18.19 -8.07
N LEU A 12 30.05 -18.18 -7.23
CA LEU A 12 30.08 -17.68 -5.84
C LEU A 12 30.40 -18.80 -4.84
N GLU A 13 30.88 -19.95 -5.30
CA GLU A 13 31.28 -21.10 -4.48
C GLU A 13 30.13 -21.73 -3.66
N VAL A 14 28.88 -21.50 -4.06
CA VAL A 14 27.72 -22.20 -3.46
C VAL A 14 27.72 -23.67 -3.94
N PRO A 15 27.66 -24.67 -3.03
CA PRO A 15 27.63 -26.08 -3.42
C PRO A 15 26.45 -26.44 -4.32
N GLU A 16 26.69 -27.28 -5.32
CA GLU A 16 25.70 -27.62 -6.36
C GLU A 16 24.42 -28.28 -5.82
N ASP A 17 24.53 -29.03 -4.73
CA ASP A 17 23.44 -29.74 -4.05
C ASP A 17 22.82 -28.95 -2.89
N MET A 18 23.34 -27.76 -2.58
CA MET A 18 22.83 -26.94 -1.47
C MET A 18 21.50 -26.27 -1.79
N LEU A 19 21.28 -25.85 -3.05
CA LEU A 19 20.09 -25.12 -3.48
C LEU A 19 19.43 -25.82 -4.65
N GLU A 20 18.10 -25.92 -4.62
CA GLU A 20 17.33 -26.46 -5.75
C GLU A 20 16.65 -25.31 -6.50
N ILE A 21 16.97 -25.15 -7.79
CA ILE A 21 16.36 -24.12 -8.64
C ILE A 21 15.29 -24.76 -9.53
N ILE A 22 14.05 -24.33 -9.35
CA ILE A 22 12.88 -24.78 -10.12
C ILE A 22 12.35 -23.60 -10.94
N ALA A 23 12.14 -23.80 -12.24
CA ALA A 23 11.42 -22.84 -13.06
C ALA A 23 9.91 -23.16 -13.00
N GLU A 24 9.08 -22.12 -12.89
CA GLU A 24 7.63 -22.29 -12.93
C GLU A 24 7.20 -22.95 -14.25
N GLU A 25 6.26 -23.89 -14.18
CA GLU A 25 5.74 -24.55 -15.38
C GLU A 25 5.00 -23.55 -16.27
N VAL A 26 5.36 -23.55 -17.56
CA VAL A 26 4.64 -22.79 -18.57
C VAL A 26 3.27 -23.44 -18.76
N LYS A 27 2.20 -22.65 -18.56
CA LYS A 27 0.83 -23.12 -18.76
C LYS A 27 0.70 -23.65 -20.19
N GLN A 28 0.16 -24.86 -20.33
CA GLN A 28 -0.05 -25.50 -21.65
C GLN A 28 -0.93 -24.65 -22.59
N THR A 29 -1.75 -23.75 -22.05
CA THR A 29 -2.58 -22.81 -22.81
C THR A 29 -1.80 -21.61 -23.38
N MET A 30 -0.53 -21.45 -23.02
CA MET A 30 0.37 -20.38 -23.49
C MET A 30 1.79 -20.92 -23.72
N PRO A 31 1.98 -21.90 -24.63
CA PRO A 31 3.25 -22.61 -24.81
C PRO A 31 4.40 -21.71 -25.28
N ASP A 32 4.09 -20.59 -25.93
CA ASP A 32 5.08 -19.65 -26.46
C ASP A 32 5.64 -18.67 -25.39
N LYS A 33 5.33 -18.88 -24.11
CA LYS A 33 5.81 -18.01 -23.02
C LYS A 33 6.92 -18.68 -22.22
N ASP A 34 7.94 -17.91 -21.90
CA ASP A 34 8.96 -18.33 -20.93
C ASP A 34 8.39 -18.37 -19.49
N PRO A 35 8.96 -19.22 -18.60
CA PRO A 35 8.69 -19.17 -17.17
C PRO A 35 8.92 -17.76 -16.60
N GLN A 36 7.90 -17.22 -15.91
CA GLN A 36 7.97 -15.87 -15.32
C GLN A 36 8.49 -15.88 -13.88
N SER A 37 8.55 -17.06 -13.25
CA SER A 37 9.07 -17.22 -11.90
C SER A 37 10.14 -18.31 -11.84
N LEU A 38 11.15 -18.07 -11.01
CA LEU A 38 12.07 -19.09 -10.53
C LEU A 38 11.86 -19.24 -9.01
N TYR A 39 11.96 -20.47 -8.53
CA TYR A 39 11.96 -20.81 -7.12
C TYR A 39 13.34 -21.36 -6.77
N VAL A 40 13.99 -20.76 -5.77
CA VAL A 40 15.27 -21.24 -5.22
C VAL A 40 14.98 -21.81 -3.85
N ASN A 41 14.81 -23.12 -3.76
CA ASN A 41 14.57 -23.82 -2.51
C ASN A 41 15.89 -23.93 -1.75
N TYR A 42 15.84 -23.68 -0.44
CA TYR A 42 17.00 -23.78 0.43
C TYR A 42 16.69 -24.67 1.63
N PRO A 43 17.69 -25.39 2.17
CA PRO A 43 17.52 -26.17 3.39
C PRO A 43 17.30 -25.21 4.57
N SER A 44 16.13 -25.30 5.19
CA SER A 44 15.81 -24.53 6.39
C SER A 44 16.46 -25.14 7.62
N LEU A 45 16.90 -24.28 8.54
CA LEU A 45 17.35 -24.70 9.88
C LEU A 45 16.18 -24.79 10.87
N TYR A 46 14.99 -24.38 10.45
CA TYR A 46 13.80 -24.29 11.27
C TYR A 46 12.69 -25.19 10.73
N GLU A 47 11.68 -25.43 11.57
CA GLU A 47 10.47 -26.14 11.16
C GLU A 47 9.72 -25.35 10.07
N PRO A 48 9.05 -26.04 9.13
CA PRO A 48 8.30 -25.38 8.06
C PRO A 48 7.28 -24.38 8.58
N ASN A 49 7.30 -23.17 8.04
CA ASN A 49 6.34 -22.13 8.38
C ASN A 49 5.10 -22.22 7.46
N PRO A 50 3.86 -22.21 8.01
CA PRO A 50 2.64 -22.34 7.20
C PRO A 50 2.38 -21.12 6.30
N TYR A 51 2.99 -19.98 6.60
CA TYR A 51 2.89 -18.73 5.83
C TYR A 51 4.05 -18.58 4.84
N LEU A 52 5.28 -18.82 5.30
CA LEU A 52 6.53 -18.60 4.56
C LEU A 52 7.12 -19.92 4.07
N ALA A 53 7.22 -20.08 2.75
CA ALA A 53 7.91 -21.22 2.17
C ALA A 53 9.43 -21.05 2.31
N ASP A 54 10.15 -22.17 2.49
CA ASP A 54 11.61 -22.26 2.45
C ASP A 54 12.15 -22.16 1.01
N ALA A 55 11.68 -21.13 0.29
CA ALA A 55 12.00 -20.88 -1.10
C ALA A 55 12.04 -19.38 -1.39
N ILE A 56 13.06 -18.94 -2.14
CA ILE A 56 13.13 -17.59 -2.69
C ILE A 56 12.44 -17.60 -4.05
N LYS A 57 11.33 -16.86 -4.17
CA LYS A 57 10.65 -16.64 -5.44
C LYS A 57 11.26 -15.43 -6.15
N ILE A 58 11.76 -15.62 -7.36
CA ILE A 58 12.25 -14.56 -8.24
C ILE A 58 11.26 -14.41 -9.39
N GLU A 59 10.59 -13.26 -9.46
CA GLU A 59 9.59 -12.97 -10.49
C GLU A 59 10.12 -11.96 -11.51
N PHE A 60 9.92 -12.26 -12.79
CA PHE A 60 10.28 -11.40 -13.90
C PHE A 60 9.03 -10.84 -14.55
N SER A 61 8.88 -9.52 -14.54
CA SER A 61 7.72 -8.85 -15.14
C SER A 61 8.16 -7.82 -16.15
N VAL A 62 7.67 -7.97 -17.37
CA VAL A 62 7.79 -6.97 -18.44
C VAL A 62 6.79 -5.81 -18.28
N ARG A 63 5.92 -5.88 -17.27
CA ARG A 63 4.87 -4.88 -17.02
C ARG A 63 5.25 -3.90 -15.92
N LEU A 64 6.47 -3.97 -15.39
CA LEU A 64 6.93 -3.05 -14.36
C LEU A 64 7.67 -1.89 -15.03
N LEU A 65 7.29 -0.67 -14.68
CA LEU A 65 8.11 0.51 -14.97
C LEU A 65 9.36 0.46 -14.09
N ALA A 66 10.52 0.41 -14.71
CA ALA A 66 11.81 0.40 -14.01
C ALA A 66 12.15 1.76 -13.37
N GLU A 67 11.56 2.85 -13.88
CA GLU A 67 11.83 4.21 -13.41
C GLU A 67 10.60 4.83 -12.72
N PRO A 68 10.80 5.79 -11.80
CA PRO A 68 12.08 6.22 -11.24
C PRO A 68 12.73 5.16 -10.34
N SER A 69 14.06 5.06 -10.43
CA SER A 69 14.90 4.15 -9.66
C SER A 69 16.06 4.87 -8.97
N GLU A 70 16.61 4.21 -7.96
CA GLU A 70 17.79 4.63 -7.23
C GLU A 70 18.70 3.44 -6.93
N ILE A 71 19.98 3.72 -6.70
CA ILE A 71 20.95 2.70 -6.27
C ILE A 71 21.05 2.79 -4.75
N ILE A 72 20.72 1.71 -4.06
CA ILE A 72 20.88 1.59 -2.61
C ILE A 72 21.93 0.53 -2.29
N GLN A 73 22.58 0.66 -1.14
CA GLN A 73 23.44 -0.39 -0.61
C GLN A 73 22.56 -1.39 0.15
N ILE A 74 22.68 -2.67 -0.18
CA ILE A 74 22.00 -3.76 0.54
C ILE A 74 23.03 -4.47 1.41
N HIS A 75 22.58 -4.82 2.62
CA HIS A 75 23.32 -5.54 3.64
C HIS A 75 22.36 -6.50 4.35
N SER A 76 22.83 -7.66 4.79
CA SER A 76 21.99 -8.64 5.45
C SER A 76 21.73 -8.24 6.90
N LEU A 77 20.53 -8.59 7.38
CA LEU A 77 20.19 -8.46 8.79
C LEU A 77 21.12 -9.30 9.68
N LEU A 78 21.60 -10.44 9.18
CA LEU A 78 22.49 -11.31 9.94
C LEU A 78 23.78 -10.58 10.29
N ASN A 79 24.44 -9.95 9.32
CA ASN A 79 25.68 -9.22 9.59
C ASN A 79 25.45 -7.88 10.29
N GLU A 80 24.31 -7.21 10.06
CA GLU A 80 23.97 -5.96 10.77
C GLU A 80 23.81 -6.17 12.28
N TYR A 81 23.10 -7.22 12.70
CA TYR A 81 22.83 -7.47 14.13
C TYR A 81 23.81 -8.45 14.77
N PHE A 82 24.46 -9.33 13.99
CA PHE A 82 25.39 -10.36 14.47
C PHE A 82 26.66 -10.42 13.61
N PRO A 83 27.50 -9.36 13.58
CA PRO A 83 28.70 -9.36 12.76
C PRO A 83 29.65 -10.50 13.14
N ASN A 84 30.05 -11.33 12.16
CA ASN A 84 30.92 -12.48 12.40
C ASN A 84 31.91 -12.69 11.23
N PRO A 85 33.22 -12.83 11.50
CA PRO A 85 34.21 -13.13 10.46
C PRO A 85 33.91 -14.38 9.62
N ALA A 86 33.16 -15.35 10.16
CA ALA A 86 32.78 -16.58 9.45
C ALA A 86 31.82 -16.35 8.27
N TYR A 87 31.10 -15.23 8.26
CA TYR A 87 30.17 -14.84 7.18
C TYR A 87 30.32 -13.34 6.88
N ALA A 88 31.55 -12.85 6.87
CA ALA A 88 31.83 -11.46 6.56
C ALA A 88 31.29 -11.10 5.17
N GLU A 89 30.45 -10.08 5.12
CA GLU A 89 29.85 -9.57 3.89
C GLU A 89 30.25 -8.11 3.67
N THR A 90 30.32 -7.71 2.40
CA THR A 90 30.48 -6.32 2.01
C THR A 90 29.14 -5.83 1.46
N PRO A 91 28.59 -4.69 1.92
CA PRO A 91 27.40 -4.11 1.32
C PRO A 91 27.59 -3.93 -0.19
N PHE A 92 26.56 -4.23 -0.96
CA PHE A 92 26.61 -4.15 -2.42
C PHE A 92 25.49 -3.28 -2.97
N ALA A 93 25.79 -2.62 -4.08
CA ALA A 93 24.90 -1.70 -4.75
C ALA A 93 23.81 -2.47 -5.53
N VAL A 94 22.55 -2.14 -5.26
CA VAL A 94 21.39 -2.67 -5.99
C VAL A 94 20.55 -1.53 -6.51
N ARG A 95 20.15 -1.64 -7.79
CA ARG A 95 19.17 -0.74 -8.39
C ARG A 95 17.77 -1.14 -7.95
N THR A 96 17.07 -0.22 -7.31
CA THR A 96 15.72 -0.40 -6.78
C THR A 96 14.79 0.68 -7.30
N VAL A 97 13.48 0.42 -7.32
CA VAL A 97 12.49 1.47 -7.58
C VAL A 97 12.40 2.39 -6.37
N VAL A 98 12.20 3.69 -6.60
CA VAL A 98 12.10 4.63 -5.48
C VAL A 98 10.83 4.35 -4.63
N PRO A 99 10.88 4.47 -3.29
CA PRO A 99 9.75 4.15 -2.42
C PRO A 99 8.44 4.87 -2.75
N ARG A 100 8.50 6.13 -3.19
CA ARG A 100 7.30 6.90 -3.58
C ARG A 100 6.54 6.29 -4.75
N LYS A 101 7.24 5.65 -5.69
CA LYS A 101 6.62 4.91 -6.81
C LYS A 101 5.88 3.69 -6.26
N THR A 102 6.56 2.89 -5.44
CA THR A 102 5.99 1.70 -4.80
C THR A 102 4.76 2.04 -3.97
N PHE A 103 4.78 3.18 -3.26
CA PHE A 103 3.64 3.65 -2.47
C PHE A 103 2.41 3.90 -3.35
N ILE A 104 2.56 4.68 -4.44
CA ILE A 104 1.46 4.95 -5.38
C ILE A 104 0.98 3.66 -6.04
N GLU A 105 1.88 2.77 -6.46
CA GLU A 105 1.51 1.50 -7.08
C GLU A 105 0.71 0.59 -6.13
N LYS A 106 1.03 0.56 -4.83
CA LYS A 106 0.26 -0.18 -3.82
C LYS A 106 -1.13 0.44 -3.62
N VAL A 107 -1.23 1.77 -3.59
CA VAL A 107 -2.52 2.46 -3.52
C VAL A 107 -3.39 2.14 -4.74
N LEU A 108 -2.83 2.22 -5.95
CA LEU A 108 -3.54 1.90 -7.19
C LEU A 108 -3.97 0.43 -7.25
N LEU A 109 -3.09 -0.49 -6.85
CA LEU A 109 -3.41 -1.92 -6.75
C LEU A 109 -4.62 -2.18 -5.83
N LEU A 110 -4.65 -1.56 -4.66
CA LEU A 110 -5.78 -1.70 -3.73
C LEU A 110 -7.04 -1.03 -4.26
N HIS A 111 -6.91 0.12 -4.91
CA HIS A 111 -8.03 0.79 -5.55
C HIS A 111 -8.67 -0.08 -6.63
N GLU A 112 -7.86 -0.64 -7.53
CA GLU A 112 -8.31 -1.56 -8.58
C GLU A 112 -8.95 -2.82 -8.00
N LYS A 113 -8.35 -3.38 -6.95
CA LYS A 113 -8.86 -4.57 -6.25
C LYS A 113 -10.25 -4.29 -5.67
N PHE A 114 -10.45 -3.19 -4.96
CA PHE A 114 -11.71 -2.88 -4.29
C PHE A 114 -12.78 -2.30 -5.21
N ALA A 115 -12.40 -1.67 -6.32
CA ALA A 115 -13.34 -1.20 -7.34
C ALA A 115 -14.00 -2.34 -8.13
N ASN A 116 -13.43 -3.55 -8.12
CA ASN A 116 -13.95 -4.71 -8.82
C ASN A 116 -14.52 -5.76 -7.84
N PRO A 117 -15.85 -5.97 -7.77
CA PRO A 117 -16.48 -6.88 -6.82
C PRO A 117 -16.05 -8.35 -6.93
N VAL A 118 -15.61 -8.78 -8.12
CA VAL A 118 -15.13 -10.15 -8.33
C VAL A 118 -13.71 -10.26 -7.80
N LEU A 119 -12.84 -9.32 -8.16
CA LEU A 119 -11.45 -9.32 -7.71
C LEU A 119 -11.37 -9.13 -6.19
N SER A 120 -12.18 -8.23 -5.61
CA SER A 120 -12.14 -7.90 -4.19
C SER A 120 -12.41 -9.10 -3.26
N LYS A 121 -13.14 -10.11 -3.75
CA LYS A 121 -13.52 -11.32 -3.00
C LYS A 121 -12.60 -12.52 -3.24
N LEU A 122 -11.61 -12.42 -4.12
CA LEU A 122 -10.64 -13.50 -4.33
C LEU A 122 -9.81 -13.70 -3.07
N GLN A 123 -9.98 -14.86 -2.44
CA GLN A 123 -9.21 -15.32 -1.29
C GLN A 123 -7.84 -15.83 -1.73
N GLY A 124 -6.83 -15.71 -0.85
CA GLY A 124 -5.49 -16.27 -1.08
C GLY A 124 -4.44 -15.30 -1.65
N ASP A 125 -4.83 -14.09 -2.05
CA ASP A 125 -3.88 -13.10 -2.61
C ASP A 125 -2.96 -12.44 -1.56
N ARG A 126 -3.16 -12.76 -0.27
CA ARG A 126 -2.43 -12.19 0.89
C ARG A 126 -2.36 -10.66 0.81
N MET A 127 -3.50 -10.02 0.52
CA MET A 127 -3.57 -8.60 0.17
C MET A 127 -3.45 -7.67 1.38
N SER A 128 -3.65 -8.19 2.60
CA SER A 128 -3.47 -7.41 3.84
C SER A 128 -2.05 -6.87 3.99
N ARG A 129 -1.03 -7.52 3.41
CA ARG A 129 0.35 -7.01 3.41
C ARG A 129 0.47 -5.60 2.83
N HIS A 130 -0.33 -5.30 1.80
CA HIS A 130 -0.34 -3.98 1.17
C HIS A 130 -0.97 -2.92 2.08
N LEU A 131 -1.94 -3.31 2.92
CA LEU A 131 -2.51 -2.43 3.94
C LEU A 131 -1.44 -2.04 4.97
N TYR A 132 -0.71 -3.04 5.47
CA TYR A 132 0.40 -2.85 6.40
C TYR A 132 1.54 -2.00 5.83
N ASP A 133 1.94 -2.28 4.58
CA ASP A 133 3.00 -1.53 3.91
C ASP A 133 2.64 -0.04 3.80
N LEU A 134 1.40 0.29 3.42
CA LEU A 134 0.97 1.69 3.31
C LEU A 134 1.01 2.42 4.66
N VAL A 135 0.52 1.79 5.73
CA VAL A 135 0.56 2.37 7.09
C VAL A 135 1.99 2.53 7.60
N THR A 136 2.88 1.60 7.27
CA THR A 136 4.29 1.71 7.63
C THR A 136 4.98 2.82 6.83
N MET A 137 4.78 2.85 5.52
CA MET A 137 5.41 3.83 4.62
C MET A 137 4.94 5.26 4.89
N MET A 138 3.69 5.48 5.31
CA MET A 138 3.17 6.82 5.60
C MET A 138 3.80 7.46 6.85
N GLN A 139 4.45 6.69 7.72
CA GLN A 139 5.21 7.21 8.87
C GLN A 139 6.55 7.85 8.46
N THR A 140 6.92 7.75 7.18
CA THR A 140 8.14 8.34 6.62
C THR A 140 7.81 9.53 5.70
N ALA A 141 8.83 10.12 5.06
CA ALA A 141 8.62 11.18 4.06
C ALA A 141 7.89 10.70 2.79
N VAL A 142 7.84 9.37 2.56
CA VAL A 142 7.39 8.77 1.30
C VAL A 142 5.97 9.16 0.92
N MET A 143 5.03 9.22 1.87
CA MET A 143 3.66 9.66 1.58
C MET A 143 3.63 11.10 1.06
N LYS A 144 4.39 12.01 1.69
CA LYS A 144 4.42 13.42 1.26
C LYS A 144 5.06 13.56 -0.12
N GLU A 145 6.14 12.83 -0.37
CA GLU A 145 6.77 12.79 -1.70
C GLU A 145 5.81 12.27 -2.76
N ALA A 146 5.11 11.16 -2.48
CA ALA A 146 4.15 10.56 -3.40
C ALA A 146 2.97 11.49 -3.72
N LEU A 147 2.40 12.17 -2.72
CA LEU A 147 1.27 13.10 -2.92
C LEU A 147 1.67 14.36 -3.71
N ASN A 148 2.93 14.78 -3.61
CA ASN A 148 3.45 15.95 -4.33
C ASN A 148 3.90 15.63 -5.77
N ASP A 149 4.18 14.36 -6.09
CA ASP A 149 4.70 13.91 -7.39
C ASP A 149 3.58 13.62 -8.41
N LYS A 150 2.92 14.69 -8.87
CA LYS A 150 1.78 14.63 -9.81
C LYS A 150 2.14 14.01 -11.16
N GLU A 151 3.35 14.24 -11.64
CA GLU A 151 3.83 13.69 -12.91
C GLU A 151 4.06 12.18 -12.80
N LEU A 152 4.65 11.71 -11.70
CA LEU A 152 4.77 10.28 -11.43
C LEU A 152 3.38 9.62 -11.39
N PHE A 153 2.43 10.18 -10.65
CA PHE A 153 1.07 9.66 -10.59
C PHE A 153 0.44 9.52 -11.98
N LYS A 154 0.50 10.58 -12.79
CA LYS A 154 -0.03 10.59 -14.16
C LYS A 154 0.65 9.54 -15.04
N SER A 155 1.97 9.40 -14.96
CA SER A 155 2.71 8.40 -15.73
C SER A 155 2.32 6.97 -15.37
N LEU A 156 2.09 6.70 -14.07
CA LEU A 156 1.65 5.39 -13.59
C LEU A 156 0.24 5.05 -14.06
N LEU A 157 -0.69 6.02 -14.05
CA LEU A 157 -2.04 5.83 -14.58
C LEU A 157 -2.01 5.51 -16.08
N GLN A 158 -1.25 6.28 -16.87
CA GLN A 158 -1.11 6.06 -18.31
C GLN A 158 -0.53 4.68 -18.63
N HIS A 159 0.49 4.27 -17.88
CA HIS A 159 1.08 2.95 -18.03
C HIS A 159 0.08 1.84 -17.68
N ARG A 160 -0.64 1.96 -16.56
CA ARG A 160 -1.64 0.96 -16.13
C ARG A 160 -2.82 0.85 -17.10
N ALA A 161 -3.27 1.95 -17.69
CA ALA A 161 -4.33 1.95 -18.70
C ALA A 161 -4.02 1.07 -19.92
N GLY A 162 -2.74 0.86 -20.24
CA GLY A 162 -2.32 -0.05 -21.32
C GLY A 162 -2.53 -1.54 -21.00
N TYR A 163 -2.55 -1.94 -19.72
CA TYR A 163 -2.52 -3.35 -19.30
C TYR A 163 -3.75 -3.79 -18.51
N ILE A 164 -4.38 -2.88 -17.76
CA ILE A 164 -5.51 -3.18 -16.88
C ILE A 164 -6.78 -2.64 -17.54
N ARG A 165 -7.63 -3.54 -18.04
CA ARG A 165 -8.86 -3.17 -18.78
C ARG A 165 -10.12 -3.07 -17.93
N VAL A 166 -10.04 -3.45 -16.66
CA VAL A 166 -11.21 -3.54 -15.76
C VAL A 166 -11.51 -2.24 -15.01
N ILE A 167 -10.64 -1.23 -15.14
CA ILE A 167 -10.78 0.08 -14.48
C ILE A 167 -10.70 1.18 -15.54
N ASN A 168 -11.56 2.19 -15.42
CA ASN A 168 -11.44 3.41 -16.19
C ASN A 168 -10.51 4.39 -15.48
N TYR A 169 -9.36 4.68 -16.07
CA TYR A 169 -8.38 5.63 -15.54
C TYR A 169 -8.60 7.06 -16.02
N GLU A 170 -9.52 7.28 -16.97
CA GLU A 170 -9.82 8.61 -17.50
C GLU A 170 -10.37 9.52 -16.40
N GLY A 171 -9.77 10.71 -16.23
CA GLY A 171 -10.17 11.68 -15.22
C GLY A 171 -9.84 11.27 -13.78
N MET A 172 -9.16 10.15 -13.55
CA MET A 172 -8.78 9.72 -12.21
C MET A 172 -7.73 10.67 -11.62
N THR A 173 -7.99 11.11 -10.39
CA THR A 173 -7.09 11.95 -9.61
C THR A 173 -6.68 11.27 -8.31
N VAL A 174 -5.66 11.79 -7.64
CA VAL A 174 -5.19 11.27 -6.34
C VAL A 174 -6.34 11.25 -5.33
N GLU A 175 -7.17 12.30 -5.34
CA GLU A 175 -8.32 12.48 -4.48
C GLU A 175 -9.48 11.55 -4.81
N SER A 176 -9.52 10.94 -5.99
CA SER A 176 -10.55 9.96 -6.35
C SER A 176 -10.27 8.55 -5.82
N LEU A 177 -9.01 8.26 -5.46
CA LEU A 177 -8.57 6.92 -5.05
C LEU A 177 -9.26 6.47 -3.75
N ALA A 178 -9.71 5.23 -3.75
CA ALA A 178 -10.35 4.57 -2.63
C ALA A 178 -9.69 3.21 -2.41
N PHE A 179 -9.10 3.00 -1.24
CA PHE A 179 -8.30 1.80 -0.92
C PHE A 179 -8.61 1.25 0.48
N ILE A 180 -9.81 1.53 1.00
CA ILE A 180 -10.33 0.95 2.24
C ILE A 180 -11.19 -0.27 1.87
N PRO A 181 -10.98 -1.44 2.50
CA PRO A 181 -11.85 -2.60 2.25
C PRO A 181 -13.31 -2.27 2.58
N ALA A 182 -14.23 -2.78 1.77
CA ALA A 182 -15.66 -2.66 2.05
C ALA A 182 -16.05 -3.43 3.34
N PRO A 183 -17.15 -3.07 4.02
CA PRO A 183 -17.55 -3.72 5.28
C PRO A 183 -17.65 -5.25 5.21
N ASP A 184 -18.09 -5.80 4.07
CA ASP A 184 -18.19 -7.26 3.86
C ASP A 184 -16.83 -7.96 3.68
N LEU A 185 -15.75 -7.20 3.50
CA LEU A 185 -14.37 -7.70 3.34
C LEU A 185 -13.51 -7.52 4.59
N ILE A 186 -13.98 -6.76 5.58
CA ILE A 186 -13.20 -6.39 6.77
C ILE A 186 -12.67 -7.63 7.50
N GLU A 187 -13.53 -8.59 7.81
CA GLU A 187 -13.12 -9.80 8.53
C GLU A 187 -12.19 -10.71 7.72
N LEU A 188 -12.36 -10.74 6.40
CA LEU A 188 -11.44 -11.47 5.51
C LEU A 188 -10.03 -10.88 5.58
N TYR A 189 -9.92 -9.55 5.52
CA TYR A 189 -8.63 -8.86 5.61
C TYR A 189 -8.04 -8.89 7.02
N ARG A 190 -8.88 -8.91 8.07
CA ARG A 190 -8.45 -9.08 9.46
C ARG A 190 -7.76 -10.43 9.66
N GLN A 191 -8.40 -11.51 9.25
CA GLN A 191 -7.84 -12.86 9.37
C GLN A 191 -6.53 -13.01 8.58
N ASP A 192 -6.48 -12.48 7.35
CA ASP A 192 -5.25 -12.48 6.54
C ASP A 192 -4.12 -11.68 7.22
N TYR A 193 -4.45 -10.51 7.78
CA TYR A 193 -3.47 -9.67 8.47
C TYR A 193 -2.94 -10.31 9.75
N GLU A 194 -3.81 -10.85 10.61
CA GLU A 194 -3.41 -11.51 11.85
C GLU A 194 -2.54 -12.74 11.57
N PHE A 195 -2.87 -13.50 10.52
CA PHE A 195 -2.04 -14.62 10.08
C PHE A 195 -0.66 -14.15 9.59
N MET A 196 -0.59 -13.06 8.83
CA MET A 196 0.67 -12.45 8.43
C MET A 196 1.47 -11.91 9.64
N GLN A 197 0.80 -11.22 10.57
CA GLN A 197 1.41 -10.61 11.75
C GLN A 197 2.09 -11.68 12.62
N ALA A 198 1.40 -12.80 12.86
CA ALA A 198 1.92 -13.90 13.66
C ALA A 198 3.14 -14.62 13.04
N ASN A 199 3.31 -14.54 11.71
CA ASN A 199 4.30 -15.34 10.99
C ASN A 199 5.44 -14.53 10.35
N MET A 200 5.27 -13.23 10.10
CA MET A 200 6.25 -12.42 9.34
C MET A 200 6.77 -11.19 10.07
N ILE A 201 6.01 -10.59 11.00
CA ILE A 201 6.36 -9.30 11.59
C ILE A 201 7.14 -9.56 12.90
N TYR A 202 8.43 -9.22 12.88
CA TYR A 202 9.32 -9.41 14.04
C TYR A 202 9.24 -8.30 15.10
N ARG A 203 8.63 -7.16 14.77
CA ARG A 203 8.53 -5.97 15.64
C ARG A 203 7.09 -5.74 16.06
N GLU A 204 6.88 -4.83 17.00
CA GLU A 204 5.54 -4.34 17.30
C GLU A 204 4.88 -3.82 16.02
N SER A 205 3.65 -4.25 15.77
CA SER A 205 2.81 -3.78 14.70
C SER A 205 1.41 -3.49 15.23
N PRO A 206 0.66 -2.57 14.62
CA PRO A 206 -0.69 -2.27 15.07
C PRO A 206 -1.58 -3.52 14.97
N ASP A 207 -2.57 -3.63 15.85
CA ASP A 207 -3.70 -4.53 15.59
C ASP A 207 -4.47 -4.08 14.33
N PHE A 208 -5.34 -4.95 13.82
CA PHE A 208 -6.06 -4.66 12.58
C PHE A 208 -6.97 -3.43 12.67
N ASP A 209 -7.56 -3.14 13.84
CA ASP A 209 -8.44 -1.98 14.00
C ASP A 209 -7.66 -0.66 13.94
N ASN A 210 -6.50 -0.63 14.58
CA ASN A 210 -5.56 0.47 14.49
C ASN A 210 -4.98 0.61 13.08
N LEU A 211 -4.66 -0.50 12.41
CA LEU A 211 -4.22 -0.50 11.01
C LEU A 211 -5.28 0.13 10.11
N LEU A 212 -6.55 -0.29 10.25
CA LEU A 212 -7.67 0.22 9.46
C LEU A 212 -7.93 1.70 9.75
N LYS A 213 -7.82 2.12 11.01
CA LYS A 213 -7.92 3.54 11.40
C LYS A 213 -6.86 4.39 10.72
N GLU A 214 -5.59 3.99 10.76
CA GLU A 214 -4.50 4.72 10.09
C GLU A 214 -4.68 4.74 8.57
N LEU A 215 -5.19 3.65 7.97
CA LEU A 215 -5.55 3.64 6.56
C LEU A 215 -6.66 4.63 6.20
N LYS A 216 -7.71 4.75 7.03
CA LYS A 216 -8.77 5.75 6.83
C LYS A 216 -8.21 7.16 6.84
N TRP A 217 -7.34 7.48 7.81
CA TRP A 217 -6.59 8.74 7.84
C TRP A 217 -5.77 8.94 6.57
N LEU A 218 -5.06 7.90 6.12
CA LEU A 218 -4.29 7.97 4.89
C LEU A 218 -5.17 8.26 3.67
N ASN A 219 -6.32 7.57 3.51
CA ASN A 219 -7.23 7.84 2.41
C ASN A 219 -7.78 9.27 2.49
N GLY A 220 -8.09 9.78 3.68
CA GLY A 220 -8.46 11.18 3.87
C GLY A 220 -7.37 12.15 3.40
N LYS A 221 -6.08 11.86 3.65
CA LYS A 221 -4.96 12.69 3.17
C LYS A 221 -4.88 12.71 1.65
N PHE A 222 -5.20 11.60 0.99
CA PHE A 222 -5.36 11.57 -0.46
C PHE A 222 -6.52 12.47 -0.92
N ARG A 223 -7.67 12.42 -0.24
CA ARG A 223 -8.86 13.22 -0.60
C ARG A 223 -8.59 14.72 -0.56
N VAL A 224 -7.73 15.20 0.34
CA VAL A 224 -7.42 16.64 0.51
C VAL A 224 -6.03 17.02 -0.01
N ALA A 225 -5.38 16.17 -0.82
CA ALA A 225 -3.97 16.35 -1.20
C ALA A 225 -3.70 17.66 -1.98
N ASN A 226 -4.70 18.18 -2.71
CA ASN A 226 -4.59 19.42 -3.47
C ASN A 226 -5.18 20.64 -2.75
N GLU A 227 -5.55 20.48 -1.48
CA GLU A 227 -6.11 21.55 -0.66
C GLU A 227 -5.01 22.29 0.12
N HIS A 228 -5.23 23.56 0.43
CA HIS A 228 -4.33 24.33 1.32
C HIS A 228 -4.46 23.95 2.80
N LEU A 229 -5.42 23.10 3.14
CA LEU A 229 -5.77 22.71 4.50
C LEU A 229 -5.32 21.29 4.77
N SER A 230 -4.82 21.04 5.97
CA SER A 230 -4.50 19.67 6.37
C SER A 230 -5.75 18.92 6.80
N LEU A 231 -5.75 17.60 6.60
CA LEU A 231 -6.83 16.74 7.08
C LEU A 231 -7.02 16.87 8.60
N GLU A 232 -5.92 16.98 9.34
CA GLU A 232 -5.92 17.12 10.80
C GLU A 232 -6.71 18.37 11.25
N GLN A 233 -6.53 19.51 10.56
CA GLN A 233 -7.28 20.74 10.85
C GLN A 233 -8.78 20.58 10.57
N LEU A 234 -9.12 19.96 9.44
CA LEU A 234 -10.52 19.68 9.08
C LEU A 234 -11.16 18.71 10.07
N ALA A 235 -10.46 17.65 10.46
CA ALA A 235 -10.96 16.70 11.44
C ALA A 235 -11.15 17.35 12.83
N GLU A 236 -10.20 18.16 13.28
CA GLU A 236 -10.30 18.88 14.56
C GLU A 236 -11.50 19.84 14.60
N GLU A 237 -11.67 20.66 13.55
CA GLU A 237 -12.84 21.54 13.45
C GLU A 237 -14.15 20.72 13.38
N GLY A 238 -14.12 19.56 12.71
CA GLY A 238 -15.24 18.63 12.66
C GLY A 238 -15.64 18.13 14.05
N LEU A 239 -14.67 17.72 14.86
CA LEU A 239 -14.89 17.30 16.25
C LEU A 239 -15.45 18.45 17.10
N GLN A 240 -14.92 19.66 16.97
CA GLN A 240 -15.43 20.84 17.68
C GLN A 240 -16.89 21.14 17.33
N ARG A 241 -17.27 21.05 16.05
CA ARG A 241 -18.67 21.26 15.61
C ARG A 241 -19.64 20.19 16.12
N LEU A 242 -19.14 18.99 16.39
CA LEU A 242 -19.92 17.88 16.92
C LEU A 242 -20.00 17.86 18.44
N GLN A 243 -19.13 18.59 19.16
CA GLN A 243 -19.10 18.62 20.62
C GLN A 243 -20.49 18.87 21.23
N GLY A 244 -20.88 18.07 22.24
CA GLY A 244 -22.18 18.14 22.89
C GLY A 244 -23.34 17.48 22.12
N LYS A 245 -23.12 16.99 20.89
CA LYS A 245 -24.17 16.40 20.03
C LYS A 245 -24.10 14.88 19.94
N TRP A 246 -22.99 14.26 20.36
CA TRP A 246 -22.72 12.83 20.12
C TRP A 246 -22.61 11.98 21.38
N GLU A 247 -22.48 12.60 22.55
CA GLU A 247 -22.18 11.93 23.83
C GLU A 247 -23.26 10.89 24.18
N HIS A 248 -24.53 11.20 23.87
CA HIS A 248 -25.69 10.35 24.12
C HIS A 248 -25.98 9.34 23.00
N GLN A 249 -25.29 9.42 21.87
CA GLN A 249 -25.52 8.51 20.75
C GLN A 249 -25.02 7.10 21.10
N PRO A 250 -25.63 6.03 20.57
CA PRO A 250 -25.08 4.67 20.70
C PRO A 250 -23.68 4.56 20.09
N ASP A 251 -22.88 3.60 20.54
CA ASP A 251 -21.69 3.20 19.79
C ASP A 251 -22.08 2.65 18.41
N ASP A 252 -21.14 2.66 17.47
CA ASP A 252 -21.29 2.40 16.02
C ASP A 252 -22.14 3.44 15.26
N THR A 253 -22.53 4.55 15.92
CA THR A 253 -23.23 5.65 15.24
C THR A 253 -22.27 6.43 14.35
N LEU A 254 -22.59 6.52 13.05
CA LEU A 254 -21.93 7.41 12.10
C LEU A 254 -22.46 8.84 12.25
N LEU A 255 -21.54 9.77 12.52
CA LEU A 255 -21.80 11.20 12.69
C LEU A 255 -21.05 11.96 11.61
N GLN A 256 -21.63 13.07 11.15
CA GLN A 256 -20.99 13.92 10.15
C GLN A 256 -21.27 15.39 10.41
N THR A 257 -20.36 16.23 9.94
CA THR A 257 -20.55 17.68 9.90
C THR A 257 -19.94 18.24 8.62
N VAL A 258 -20.49 19.36 8.16
CA VAL A 258 -19.95 20.11 7.03
C VAL A 258 -19.02 21.18 7.54
N ILE A 259 -17.86 21.30 6.93
CA ILE A 259 -16.90 22.39 7.10
C ILE A 259 -16.83 23.14 5.78
N VAL A 260 -17.06 24.46 5.84
CA VAL A 260 -17.06 25.31 4.66
C VAL A 260 -15.80 26.14 4.69
N LYS A 261 -14.97 26.05 3.64
CA LYS A 261 -13.75 26.85 3.49
C LYS A 261 -13.70 27.47 2.11
N VAL A 262 -13.04 28.60 1.99
CA VAL A 262 -12.72 29.17 0.67
C VAL A 262 -11.57 28.39 0.04
N ALA A 263 -11.66 28.10 -1.26
CA ALA A 263 -10.67 27.29 -1.98
C ALA A 263 -9.23 27.84 -1.83
N ASN A 264 -9.06 29.16 -1.83
CA ASN A 264 -7.81 29.83 -1.51
C ASN A 264 -8.04 30.85 -0.37
N PRO A 265 -7.48 30.62 0.83
CA PRO A 265 -7.66 31.52 1.98
C PRO A 265 -6.96 32.87 1.82
N TYR A 266 -6.08 33.01 0.83
CA TYR A 266 -5.35 34.25 0.51
C TYR A 266 -6.05 35.10 -0.56
N LEU A 267 -7.18 34.65 -1.11
CA LEU A 267 -7.98 35.39 -2.07
C LEU A 267 -9.33 35.79 -1.45
N ALA A 268 -9.88 36.94 -1.85
CA ALA A 268 -11.23 37.33 -1.47
C ALA A 268 -12.25 36.31 -2.03
N SER A 269 -13.32 36.02 -1.27
CA SER A 269 -14.41 35.17 -1.75
C SER A 269 -15.08 35.80 -2.97
N GLY A 270 -15.35 34.99 -4.00
CA GLY A 270 -15.95 35.48 -5.23
C GLY A 270 -16.08 34.40 -6.30
N PRO A 271 -16.49 34.74 -7.54
CA PRO A 271 -16.68 33.78 -8.62
C PRO A 271 -15.44 32.92 -8.94
N SER A 272 -14.24 33.49 -8.70
CA SER A 272 -12.93 32.87 -8.89
C SER A 272 -12.36 32.19 -7.63
N ASN A 273 -13.02 32.29 -6.48
CA ASN A 273 -12.61 31.68 -5.21
C ASN A 273 -13.86 31.21 -4.44
N LYS A 274 -14.39 30.08 -4.89
CA LYS A 274 -15.63 29.49 -4.38
C LYS A 274 -15.40 28.79 -3.04
N ALA A 275 -16.48 28.67 -2.27
CA ALA A 275 -16.49 27.84 -1.09
C ALA A 275 -16.47 26.35 -1.48
N VAL A 276 -15.72 25.56 -0.72
CA VAL A 276 -15.61 24.12 -0.81
C VAL A 276 -16.21 23.54 0.47
N ASN A 277 -17.08 22.55 0.31
CA ASN A 277 -17.72 21.86 1.42
C ASN A 277 -16.99 20.55 1.69
N TYR A 278 -16.42 20.42 2.89
CA TYR A 278 -15.81 19.19 3.36
C TYR A 278 -16.78 18.52 4.34
N ILE A 279 -17.31 17.37 3.96
CA ILE A 279 -18.09 16.52 4.84
C ILE A 279 -17.09 15.63 5.58
N VAL A 280 -16.93 15.88 6.87
CA VAL A 280 -16.07 15.06 7.73
C VAL A 280 -16.95 14.11 8.52
N ARG A 281 -16.61 12.82 8.51
CA ARG A 281 -17.38 11.79 9.20
C ARG A 281 -16.58 11.10 10.29
N PHE A 282 -17.28 10.72 11.35
CA PHE A 282 -16.73 10.04 12.51
C PHE A 282 -17.68 8.93 12.96
N THR A 283 -17.13 7.82 13.39
CA THR A 283 -17.90 6.75 14.03
C THR A 283 -17.65 6.80 15.53
N LYS A 284 -18.72 6.71 16.34
CA LYS A 284 -18.57 6.58 17.79
C LYS A 284 -18.16 5.15 18.14
N ILE A 285 -17.00 4.97 18.76
CA ILE A 285 -16.48 3.66 19.19
C ILE A 285 -16.01 3.80 20.63
N ASN A 286 -16.56 2.99 21.54
CA ASN A 286 -16.19 2.96 22.95
C ASN A 286 -16.17 4.35 23.60
N GLY A 287 -17.22 5.16 23.35
CA GLY A 287 -17.33 6.51 23.91
C GLY A 287 -16.37 7.56 23.32
N LYS A 288 -15.73 7.29 22.17
CA LYS A 288 -14.87 8.25 21.46
C LYS A 288 -15.29 8.37 20.00
N LEU A 289 -15.14 9.55 19.41
CA LEU A 289 -15.28 9.72 17.97
C LEU A 289 -13.98 9.34 17.26
N ILE A 290 -14.07 8.39 16.34
CA ILE A 290 -12.97 7.94 15.49
C ILE A 290 -13.24 8.42 14.05
N PHE A 291 -12.24 9.03 13.41
CA PHE A 291 -12.35 9.49 12.04
C PHE A 291 -12.69 8.33 11.10
N GLU A 292 -13.72 8.53 10.26
CA GLU A 292 -14.22 7.53 9.32
C GLU A 292 -13.76 7.84 7.90
N ASP A 293 -14.14 9.01 7.38
CA ASP A 293 -13.76 9.50 6.07
C ASP A 293 -13.92 11.03 5.96
N ILE A 294 -13.50 11.55 4.82
CA ILE A 294 -13.79 12.92 4.39
C ILE A 294 -14.22 12.90 2.92
N VAL A 295 -15.26 13.66 2.60
CA VAL A 295 -15.76 13.81 1.23
C VAL A 295 -15.80 15.29 0.88
N ILE A 296 -15.23 15.63 -0.28
CA ILE A 296 -15.31 16.97 -0.85
C ILE A 296 -16.57 17.04 -1.71
N GLN A 297 -17.51 17.91 -1.34
CA GLN A 297 -18.64 18.30 -2.17
C GLN A 297 -18.35 19.67 -2.78
N ASN A 298 -17.99 19.66 -4.06
CA ASN A 298 -18.06 20.86 -4.88
C ASN A 298 -19.53 21.06 -5.27
N GLU A 299 -20.08 22.26 -5.05
CA GLU A 299 -21.35 22.60 -5.70
C GLU A 299 -21.15 22.45 -7.20
N VAL A 300 -21.77 21.40 -7.76
CA VAL A 300 -21.95 21.28 -9.20
C VAL A 300 -22.76 22.51 -9.60
N GLN A 301 -22.15 23.40 -10.38
CA GLN A 301 -22.87 24.48 -11.04
C GLN A 301 -23.84 23.93 -12.07
#